data_AF-A0A800IFK3-F1
#
_entry.id   AF-A0A800IFK3-F1
#
_cell.length_a   1.000
_cell.length_b   1.000
_cell.length_c   1.000
_cell.angle_alpha   90.00
_cell.angle_beta   90.00
_cell.angle_gamma   90.00
#
_symmetry.space_group_name_H-M   'P 1'
#
loop_
_entity.id
_entity.type
_entity.pdbx_description
1 polymer ?
#
loop_
_entity_poly.entity_id
_entity_poly.type
_entity_poly.pdbx_seq_one_letter_code
_entity_poly.pdbx_strand_id
1 'polypeptide(L)'
;EWPDHDIDVVIPIPDTSRTSAVELASKLGVKLREGYIKNRYIGRTFIMPGQAQRQKSVRQKLNPIELEFRGKNVLLMDDSIVRGTTSMQIIEMGAKKVYFASAAPAVRFPNVYGIDMPSVDELVANGRTDDQVGEVIGADRMIYQDLEDLVRSTQGGGSNITHFDCSVFNGNYITGDVDAAYLDALEASRNDGNMNKMNVIDDDVSSATNMQSKL
;
A
#
# COMPACT_ATOMS: atom_id res chain seq x y z
N GLU A 1 6.00 -12.77 17.44
CA GLU A 1 5.28 -14.07 17.40
C GLU A 1 3.94 -13.96 18.11
N TRP A 2 2.92 -14.70 17.65
CA TRP A 2 1.57 -14.72 18.22
C TRP A 2 0.99 -16.15 18.20
N PRO A 3 1.37 -17.00 19.17
CA PRO A 3 1.04 -18.43 19.14
C PRO A 3 -0.44 -18.73 19.37
N ASP A 4 -1.11 -17.97 20.25
CA ASP A 4 -2.54 -18.15 20.58
C ASP A 4 -3.45 -17.32 19.68
N HIS A 5 -3.16 -17.28 18.37
CA HIS A 5 -3.97 -16.51 17.44
C HIS A 5 -5.34 -17.17 17.21
N ASP A 6 -6.37 -16.35 16.98
CA ASP A 6 -7.73 -16.81 16.65
C ASP A 6 -8.03 -16.68 15.14
N ILE A 7 -6.99 -16.67 14.28
CA ILE A 7 -7.11 -16.57 12.81
C ILE A 7 -7.78 -17.82 12.24
N ASP A 8 -8.88 -17.63 11.51
CA ASP A 8 -9.60 -18.71 10.83
C ASP A 8 -9.09 -18.96 9.40
N VAL A 9 -8.63 -17.89 8.73
CA VAL A 9 -8.28 -17.91 7.31
C VAL A 9 -7.27 -16.82 6.96
N VAL A 10 -6.32 -17.16 6.09
CA VAL A 10 -5.42 -16.20 5.42
C VAL A 10 -5.97 -15.91 4.04
N ILE A 11 -6.05 -14.62 3.70
CA ILE A 11 -6.54 -14.12 2.42
C ILE A 11 -5.47 -13.19 1.81
N PRO A 12 -4.87 -13.53 0.66
CA PRO A 12 -3.94 -12.65 -0.03
C PRO A 12 -4.69 -11.50 -0.71
N ILE A 13 -4.05 -10.33 -0.77
CA ILE A 13 -4.42 -9.24 -1.66
C ILE A 13 -3.73 -9.47 -3.00
N PRO A 14 -4.48 -9.83 -4.06
CA PRO A 14 -3.88 -10.31 -5.31
C PRO A 14 -3.12 -9.21 -6.07
N ASP A 15 -2.04 -9.53 -6.79
CA ASP A 15 -1.55 -10.89 -7.11
C ASP A 15 -0.24 -11.26 -6.40
N THR A 16 0.57 -10.25 -6.06
CA THR A 16 1.96 -10.38 -5.57
C THR A 16 2.05 -11.07 -4.22
N SER A 17 1.13 -10.77 -3.31
CA SER A 17 1.13 -11.33 -1.94
C SER A 17 0.76 -12.83 -1.88
N ARG A 18 0.28 -13.43 -2.98
CA ARG A 18 -0.20 -14.83 -2.99
C ARG A 18 0.88 -15.82 -2.55
N THR A 19 2.11 -15.66 -3.01
CA THR A 19 3.22 -16.55 -2.66
C THR A 19 3.53 -16.49 -1.17
N SER A 20 3.62 -15.28 -0.61
CA SER A 20 3.84 -15.07 0.82
C SER A 20 2.68 -15.60 1.67
N ALA A 21 1.44 -15.40 1.21
CA ALA A 21 0.24 -15.87 1.90
C ALA A 21 0.13 -17.41 1.95
N VAL A 22 0.55 -18.11 0.88
CA VAL A 22 0.58 -19.58 0.85
C VAL A 22 1.46 -20.12 1.98
N GLU A 23 2.70 -19.62 2.07
CA GLU A 23 3.64 -20.08 3.09
C GLU A 23 3.20 -19.65 4.49
N LEU A 24 2.66 -18.44 4.65
CA LEU A 24 2.11 -17.97 5.92
C LEU A 24 0.97 -18.87 6.41
N ALA A 25 -0.01 -19.19 5.54
CA ALA A 25 -1.12 -20.07 5.88
C ALA A 25 -0.64 -21.48 6.26
N SER A 26 0.35 -22.01 5.51
CA SER A 26 0.99 -23.30 5.79
C SER A 26 1.66 -23.32 7.17
N LYS A 27 2.41 -22.27 7.51
CA LYS A 27 3.09 -22.14 8.81
C LYS A 27 2.13 -21.98 9.98
N LEU A 28 1.04 -21.26 9.80
CA LEU A 28 0.00 -21.07 10.81
C LEU A 28 -0.96 -22.27 10.93
N GLY A 29 -0.93 -23.21 9.97
CA GLY A 29 -1.85 -24.35 9.93
C GLY A 29 -3.31 -23.96 9.65
N VAL A 30 -3.52 -22.82 8.99
CA VAL A 30 -4.86 -22.28 8.66
C VAL A 30 -5.15 -22.37 7.17
N LYS A 31 -6.41 -22.19 6.79
CA LYS A 31 -6.80 -22.25 5.37
C LYS A 31 -6.33 -20.99 4.63
N LEU A 32 -5.79 -21.19 3.42
CA LEU A 32 -5.66 -20.13 2.43
C LEU A 32 -6.96 -20.04 1.62
N ARG A 33 -7.52 -18.83 1.45
CA ARG A 33 -8.70 -18.60 0.60
C ARG A 33 -8.52 -17.36 -0.25
N GLU A 34 -8.99 -17.44 -1.49
CA GLU A 34 -9.10 -16.28 -2.36
C GLU A 34 -10.34 -15.47 -1.93
N GLY A 35 -10.15 -14.45 -1.11
CA GLY A 35 -11.21 -13.52 -0.72
C GLY A 35 -11.36 -12.33 -1.67
N TYR A 36 -10.35 -12.08 -2.50
CA TYR A 36 -10.35 -10.98 -3.46
C TYR A 36 -10.07 -11.46 -4.87
N ILE A 37 -10.85 -10.95 -5.81
CA ILE A 37 -10.61 -11.13 -7.24
C ILE A 37 -10.17 -9.80 -7.82
N LYS A 38 -8.95 -9.75 -8.36
CA LYS A 38 -8.45 -8.59 -9.08
C LYS A 38 -9.16 -8.44 -10.42
N ASN A 39 -9.70 -7.25 -10.65
CA ASN A 39 -10.23 -6.90 -11.96
C ASN A 39 -9.06 -6.73 -12.93
N ARG A 40 -8.91 -7.68 -13.86
CA ARG A 40 -7.82 -7.65 -14.87
C ARG A 40 -7.99 -6.54 -15.91
N TYR A 41 -9.22 -6.05 -16.07
CA TYR A 41 -9.60 -5.10 -17.11
C TYR A 41 -10.10 -3.80 -16.48
N ILE A 42 -9.19 -3.05 -15.89
CA ILE A 42 -9.49 -1.71 -15.38
C ILE A 42 -9.22 -0.72 -16.51
N GLY A 43 -10.28 -0.23 -17.13
CA GLY A 43 -10.18 0.86 -18.11
C GLY A 43 -9.73 2.16 -17.46
N ARG A 44 -9.11 3.05 -18.23
CA ARG A 44 -8.84 4.42 -17.77
C ARG A 44 -10.19 5.07 -17.44
N THR A 45 -10.30 5.65 -16.24
CA THR A 45 -11.47 6.48 -15.91
C THR A 45 -11.39 7.77 -16.70
N PHE A 46 -12.33 8.00 -17.62
CA PHE A 46 -12.52 9.32 -18.23
C PHE A 46 -12.98 10.33 -17.16
N ILE A 47 -12.81 11.63 -17.42
CA ILE A 47 -13.26 12.69 -16.52
C ILE A 47 -14.78 12.55 -16.36
N MET A 48 -15.21 12.02 -15.21
CA MET A 48 -16.63 11.86 -14.89
C MET A 48 -17.12 13.18 -14.26
N PRO A 49 -18.15 13.84 -14.81
CA PRO A 49 -18.72 15.04 -14.19
C PRO A 49 -19.45 14.62 -12.90
N GLY A 50 -18.84 14.90 -11.74
CA GLY A 50 -19.42 14.62 -10.43
C GLY A 50 -18.39 14.15 -9.40
N GLN A 51 -18.13 14.97 -8.38
CA GLN A 51 -17.14 14.71 -7.32
C GLN A 51 -17.47 13.44 -6.48
N ALA A 52 -18.76 13.09 -6.36
CA ALA A 52 -19.24 11.96 -5.59
C ALA A 52 -18.87 10.58 -6.17
N GLN A 53 -18.54 10.49 -7.47
CA GLN A 53 -18.30 9.21 -8.14
C GLN A 53 -16.84 8.76 -8.15
N ARG A 54 -15.93 9.55 -7.55
CA ARG A 54 -14.50 9.22 -7.41
C ARG A 54 -14.17 8.35 -6.19
N GLN A 55 -15.13 8.09 -5.30
CA GLN A 55 -14.92 7.35 -4.05
C GLN A 55 -15.14 5.82 -4.14
N LYS A 56 -15.25 5.22 -5.34
CA LYS A 56 -15.35 3.75 -5.51
C LYS A 56 -14.16 3.13 -6.25
N SER A 57 -12.96 3.69 -6.07
CA SER A 57 -11.76 3.28 -6.81
C SER A 57 -11.19 1.91 -6.41
N VAL A 58 -11.33 1.44 -5.16
CA VAL A 58 -10.86 0.08 -4.79
C VAL A 58 -11.84 -1.00 -5.20
N ARG A 59 -13.17 -0.79 -5.13
CA ARG A 59 -14.15 -1.75 -5.71
C ARG A 59 -13.99 -1.90 -7.22
N GLN A 60 -13.48 -0.88 -7.91
CA GLN A 60 -13.09 -0.99 -9.31
C GLN A 60 -11.85 -1.88 -9.51
N LYS A 61 -10.97 -1.99 -8.51
CA LYS A 61 -9.74 -2.77 -8.58
C LYS A 61 -9.88 -4.21 -8.08
N LEU A 62 -10.57 -4.40 -6.96
CA LEU A 62 -10.70 -5.66 -6.25
C LEU A 62 -12.18 -5.91 -5.94
N ASN A 63 -12.65 -7.11 -6.28
CA ASN A 63 -13.97 -7.59 -5.94
C ASN A 63 -13.87 -8.57 -4.77
N PRO A 64 -14.51 -8.27 -3.62
CA PRO A 64 -14.55 -9.19 -2.48
C PRO A 64 -15.50 -10.36 -2.74
N ILE A 65 -15.16 -11.53 -2.22
CA ILE A 65 -16.04 -12.69 -2.11
C ILE A 65 -16.53 -12.75 -0.67
N GLU A 66 -17.65 -12.08 -0.36
CA GLU A 66 -18.16 -11.91 1.02
C GLU A 66 -18.24 -13.21 1.84
N LEU A 67 -18.55 -14.33 1.18
CA LEU A 67 -18.64 -15.65 1.80
C LEU A 67 -17.31 -16.09 2.45
N GLU A 68 -16.19 -15.59 1.93
CA GLU A 68 -14.87 -15.91 2.48
C GLU A 68 -14.58 -15.16 3.78
N PHE A 69 -15.27 -14.05 4.05
CA PHE A 69 -15.06 -13.22 5.23
C PHE A 69 -16.11 -13.45 6.33
N ARG A 70 -17.36 -13.73 5.93
CA ARG A 70 -18.52 -13.72 6.83
C ARG A 70 -18.32 -14.56 8.08
N GLY A 71 -18.32 -13.90 9.24
CA GLY A 71 -18.23 -14.54 10.56
C GLY A 71 -16.86 -15.11 10.93
N LYS A 72 -15.81 -14.83 10.15
CA LYS A 72 -14.44 -15.31 10.38
C LYS A 72 -13.53 -14.21 10.91
N ASN A 73 -12.50 -14.60 11.65
CA ASN A 73 -11.33 -13.79 11.94
C ASN A 73 -10.32 -13.95 10.79
N VAL A 74 -10.15 -12.91 9.98
CA VAL A 74 -9.40 -12.97 8.72
C VAL A 74 -8.03 -12.33 8.89
N LEU A 75 -6.97 -12.99 8.41
CA LEU A 75 -5.67 -12.37 8.21
C LEU A 75 -5.49 -12.01 6.74
N LEU A 76 -5.50 -10.71 6.45
CA LEU A 76 -5.17 -10.16 5.14
C LEU A 76 -3.66 -10.06 4.98
N MET A 77 -3.15 -10.50 3.84
CA MET A 77 -1.74 -10.40 3.51
C MET A 77 -1.54 -9.53 2.27
N ASP A 78 -0.75 -8.47 2.39
CA ASP A 78 -0.32 -7.63 1.25
C ASP A 78 1.20 -7.68 1.09
N ASP A 79 1.69 -7.26 -0.07
CA ASP A 79 3.13 -7.13 -0.29
C ASP A 79 3.72 -6.01 0.56
N SER A 80 3.08 -4.84 0.60
CA SER A 80 3.58 -3.62 1.21
C SER A 80 2.43 -2.67 1.53
N ILE A 81 2.62 -1.80 2.53
CA ILE A 81 1.67 -0.73 2.84
C ILE A 81 2.39 0.61 2.68
N VAL A 82 1.95 1.39 1.68
CA VAL A 82 2.53 2.71 1.38
C VAL A 82 1.63 3.83 1.87
N ARG A 83 0.48 4.08 1.22
CA ARG A 83 -0.45 5.17 1.59
C ARG A 83 -1.58 4.73 2.54
N GLY A 84 -1.75 3.43 2.76
CA GLY A 84 -2.84 2.86 3.58
C GLY A 84 -4.26 2.97 3.01
N THR A 85 -4.50 3.79 1.98
CA THR A 85 -5.84 4.03 1.40
C THR A 85 -6.49 2.81 0.76
N THR A 86 -5.68 1.97 0.09
CA THR A 86 -6.16 0.69 -0.44
C THR A 86 -6.56 -0.25 0.69
N SER A 87 -5.73 -0.36 1.74
CA SER A 87 -5.97 -1.21 2.90
C SER A 87 -7.24 -0.81 3.66
N MET A 88 -7.47 0.49 3.89
CA MET A 88 -8.71 0.99 4.52
C MET A 88 -9.97 0.51 3.81
N GLN A 89 -10.00 0.53 2.47
CA GLN A 89 -11.19 0.15 1.70
C GLN A 89 -11.39 -1.37 1.62
N ILE A 90 -10.38 -2.17 1.98
CA ILE A 90 -10.39 -3.64 1.98
C ILE A 90 -10.94 -4.18 3.30
N ILE A 91 -10.84 -3.45 4.41
CA ILE A 91 -11.19 -3.98 5.74
C ILE A 91 -12.71 -4.00 6.01
N GLU A 92 -13.54 -3.25 5.26
CA GLU A 92 -14.99 -3.11 5.48
C GLU A 92 -15.86 -4.33 5.03
N MET A 93 -15.37 -5.56 5.19
CA MET A 93 -15.96 -6.75 4.55
C MET A 93 -16.45 -7.79 5.55
N GLY A 94 -17.54 -7.56 6.30
CA GLY A 94 -18.34 -8.61 7.00
C GLY A 94 -17.62 -9.65 7.89
N ALA A 95 -16.33 -9.48 8.15
CA ALA A 95 -15.50 -10.31 9.00
C ALA A 95 -15.76 -9.98 10.46
N LYS A 96 -15.47 -10.93 11.35
CA LYS A 96 -15.60 -10.73 12.79
C LYS A 96 -14.45 -9.87 13.33
N LYS A 97 -13.24 -10.16 12.85
CA LYS A 97 -12.02 -9.40 13.08
C LYS A 97 -11.17 -9.43 11.82
N VAL A 98 -10.41 -8.38 11.58
CA VAL A 98 -9.52 -8.24 10.45
C VAL A 98 -8.13 -7.91 10.96
N TYR A 99 -7.22 -8.85 10.77
CA TYR A 99 -5.79 -8.68 10.98
C TYR A 99 -5.13 -8.40 9.64
N PHE A 100 -4.06 -7.64 9.65
CA PHE A 100 -3.34 -7.26 8.45
C PHE A 100 -1.85 -7.56 8.61
N ALA A 101 -1.28 -8.24 7.63
CA ALA A 101 0.15 -8.53 7.55
C ALA A 101 0.73 -7.96 6.25
N SER A 102 1.94 -7.42 6.35
CA SER A 102 2.71 -6.94 5.21
C SER A 102 3.96 -7.78 5.04
N ALA A 103 4.24 -8.23 3.81
CA ALA A 103 5.47 -8.96 3.47
C ALA A 103 6.74 -8.08 3.53
N ALA A 104 6.57 -6.76 3.49
CA ALA A 104 7.63 -5.79 3.64
C ALA A 104 7.59 -5.14 5.03
N PRO A 105 8.73 -4.62 5.51
CA PRO A 105 8.74 -3.70 6.64
C PRO A 105 7.96 -2.42 6.34
N ALA A 106 7.65 -1.68 7.39
CA ALA A 106 6.98 -0.39 7.28
C ALA A 106 7.80 0.58 6.40
N VAL A 107 7.18 1.08 5.33
CA VAL A 107 7.77 2.08 4.45
C VAL A 107 7.67 3.45 5.10
N ARG A 108 8.81 3.99 5.54
CA ARG A 108 8.88 5.21 6.36
C ARG A 108 9.59 6.36 5.66
N PHE A 109 10.40 6.06 4.65
CA PHE A 109 11.24 7.03 3.96
C PHE A 109 11.03 6.99 2.44
N PRO A 110 11.26 8.10 1.72
CA PRO A 110 11.11 8.14 0.28
C PRO A 110 12.25 7.39 -0.41
N ASN A 111 11.96 6.77 -1.56
CA ASN A 111 13.02 6.26 -2.42
C ASN A 111 13.52 7.37 -3.34
N VAL A 112 14.84 7.47 -3.51
CA VAL A 112 15.51 8.47 -4.36
C VAL A 112 16.38 7.82 -5.43
N TYR A 113 16.25 6.50 -5.61
CA TYR A 113 17.04 5.68 -6.53
C TYR A 113 16.21 5.14 -7.70
N GLY A 114 15.08 5.78 -8.00
CA GLY A 114 14.29 5.53 -9.22
C GLY A 114 12.98 4.77 -9.01
N ILE A 115 12.65 4.36 -7.78
CA ILE A 115 11.32 3.83 -7.46
C ILE A 115 10.39 5.00 -7.15
N ASP A 116 9.29 5.13 -7.89
CA ASP A 116 8.29 6.17 -7.66
C ASP A 116 7.55 5.92 -6.34
N MET A 117 7.75 6.83 -5.39
CA MET A 117 7.14 6.81 -4.06
C MET A 117 6.40 8.13 -3.82
N PRO A 118 5.30 8.12 -3.04
CA PRO A 118 4.56 9.33 -2.71
C PRO A 118 5.40 10.30 -1.86
N SER A 119 4.83 11.46 -1.49
CA SER A 119 5.48 12.34 -0.53
C SER A 119 5.61 11.67 0.84
N VAL A 120 6.51 12.18 1.68
CA VAL A 120 6.79 11.57 2.99
C VAL A 120 5.56 11.66 3.89
N ASP A 121 4.81 12.76 3.79
CA ASP A 121 3.54 12.96 4.48
C ASP A 121 2.41 12.01 4.02
N GLU A 122 2.49 11.50 2.78
CA GLU A 122 1.53 10.54 2.23
C GLU A 122 1.85 9.09 2.65
N LEU A 123 3.01 8.82 3.26
CA LEU A 123 3.36 7.51 3.78
C LEU A 123 2.62 7.26 5.10
N VAL A 124 1.82 6.19 5.16
CA VAL A 124 1.01 5.90 6.35
C VAL A 124 1.88 5.58 7.56
N ALA A 125 3.05 4.96 7.37
CA ALA A 125 3.95 4.63 8.46
C ALA A 125 4.91 5.76 8.84
N ASN A 126 4.96 6.86 8.09
CA ASN A 126 5.83 8.00 8.47
C ASN A 126 5.40 8.54 9.84
N GLY A 127 6.35 8.61 10.79
CA GLY A 127 6.13 9.06 12.16
C GLY A 127 5.16 8.21 13.00
N ARG A 128 4.71 7.04 12.53
CA ARG A 128 3.72 6.19 13.22
C ARG A 128 4.29 4.83 13.60
N THR A 129 3.99 4.35 14.80
CA THR A 129 4.21 2.95 15.18
C THR A 129 3.31 2.02 14.38
N ASP A 130 3.64 0.73 14.33
CA ASP A 130 2.88 -0.25 13.56
C ASP A 130 1.43 -0.38 14.07
N ASP A 131 1.21 -0.28 15.39
CA ASP A 131 -0.12 -0.25 16.01
C ASP A 131 -0.91 0.98 15.54
N GLN A 132 -0.29 2.16 15.53
CA GLN A 132 -0.92 3.39 15.00
C GLN A 132 -1.26 3.27 13.52
N VAL A 133 -0.46 2.55 12.72
CA VAL A 133 -0.82 2.26 11.33
C VAL A 133 -2.04 1.34 11.27
N GLY A 134 -2.08 0.31 12.13
CA GLY A 134 -3.23 -0.58 12.29
C GLY A 134 -4.53 0.17 12.57
N GLU A 135 -4.50 1.11 13.51
CA GLU A 135 -5.62 2.00 13.83
C GLU A 135 -6.05 2.85 12.62
N VAL A 136 -5.09 3.43 11.89
CA VAL A 136 -5.37 4.25 10.71
C VAL A 136 -6.03 3.43 9.60
N ILE A 137 -5.59 2.20 9.37
CA ILE A 137 -6.18 1.35 8.33
C ILE A 137 -7.49 0.66 8.78
N GLY A 138 -7.76 0.62 10.09
CA GLY A 138 -8.92 -0.02 10.69
C GLY A 138 -8.74 -1.51 11.00
N ALA A 139 -7.50 -2.01 11.07
CA ALA A 139 -7.21 -3.39 11.41
C ALA A 139 -7.25 -3.61 12.93
N ASP A 140 -7.78 -4.75 13.37
CA ASP A 140 -7.72 -5.19 14.78
C ASP A 140 -6.27 -5.48 15.22
N ARG A 141 -5.39 -5.79 14.26
CA ARG A 141 -3.95 -5.95 14.48
C ARG A 141 -3.17 -5.75 13.17
N MET A 142 -2.04 -5.07 13.27
CA MET A 142 -1.09 -4.90 12.17
C MET A 142 0.19 -5.69 12.46
N ILE A 143 0.77 -6.32 11.43
CA ILE A 143 2.02 -7.07 11.50
C ILE A 143 2.88 -6.72 10.29
N TYR A 144 4.05 -6.12 10.51
CA TYR A 144 5.04 -5.91 9.46
C TYR A 144 6.11 -7.00 9.50
N GLN A 145 6.71 -7.28 8.34
CA GLN A 145 7.90 -8.10 8.26
C GLN A 145 9.08 -7.36 8.88
N ASP A 146 9.89 -8.05 9.69
CA ASP A 146 11.14 -7.47 10.20
C ASP A 146 12.15 -7.25 9.07
N LEU A 147 12.85 -6.12 9.09
CA LEU A 147 13.83 -5.76 8.04
C LEU A 147 14.95 -6.80 7.92
N GLU A 148 15.46 -7.28 9.05
CA GLU A 148 16.51 -8.31 9.09
C GLU A 148 16.04 -9.62 8.44
N ASP A 149 14.78 -10.00 8.70
CA ASP A 149 14.19 -11.19 8.12
C ASP A 149 13.91 -11.04 6.62
N LEU A 150 13.49 -9.84 6.17
CA LEU A 150 13.36 -9.55 4.74
C LEU A 150 14.73 -9.69 4.03
N VAL A 151 15.79 -9.09 4.58
CA VAL A 151 17.14 -9.20 4.05
C VAL A 151 17.59 -10.67 3.99
N ARG A 152 17.40 -11.42 5.09
CA ARG A 152 17.74 -12.84 5.16
C ARG A 152 16.98 -13.67 4.12
N SER A 153 15.69 -13.41 3.94
CA SER A 153 14.85 -14.11 2.96
C SER A 153 15.25 -13.82 1.50
N THR A 154 15.74 -12.61 1.24
CA THR A 154 16.11 -12.14 -0.12
C THR A 154 17.52 -12.57 -0.51
N GLN A 155 18.45 -12.64 0.45
CA GLN A 155 19.84 -12.99 0.19
C GLN A 155 19.98 -14.38 -0.46
N GLY A 156 19.15 -15.35 -0.05
CA GLY A 156 19.16 -16.70 -0.59
C GLY A 156 20.44 -17.50 -0.24
N GLY A 157 20.38 -18.82 -0.39
CA GLY A 157 21.54 -19.68 -0.13
C GLY A 157 22.61 -19.51 -1.22
N GLY A 158 23.80 -19.02 -0.85
CA GLY A 158 24.98 -18.96 -1.73
C GLY A 158 25.24 -17.64 -2.45
N SER A 159 24.52 -16.57 -2.10
CA SER A 159 24.78 -15.23 -2.63
C SER A 159 25.97 -14.55 -1.94
N ASN A 160 26.77 -13.82 -2.72
CA ASN A 160 27.83 -12.93 -2.22
C ASN A 160 27.32 -11.52 -1.90
N ILE A 161 26.01 -11.26 -2.04
CA ILE A 161 25.40 -9.98 -1.67
C ILE A 161 25.46 -9.85 -0.16
N THR A 162 26.09 -8.79 0.34
CA THR A 162 26.25 -8.53 1.78
C THR A 162 25.32 -7.43 2.28
N HIS A 163 24.83 -6.56 1.40
CA HIS A 163 23.98 -5.42 1.73
C HIS A 163 22.95 -5.19 0.63
N PHE A 164 21.79 -4.66 1.03
CA PHE A 164 20.73 -4.21 0.15
C PHE A 164 20.49 -2.72 0.37
N ASP A 165 19.95 -2.03 -0.64
CA ASP A 165 19.34 -0.72 -0.40
C ASP A 165 18.05 -0.94 0.40
N CYS A 166 18.05 -0.46 1.65
CA CYS A 166 16.92 -0.53 2.56
C CYS A 166 16.44 0.86 3.00
N SER A 167 16.86 1.90 2.26
CA SER A 167 16.63 3.31 2.57
C SER A 167 15.17 3.61 2.89
N VAL A 168 14.22 3.05 2.14
CA VAL A 168 12.77 3.25 2.36
C VAL A 168 12.26 2.74 3.71
N PHE A 169 12.97 1.80 4.34
CA PHE A 169 12.61 1.19 5.62
C PHE A 169 13.37 1.81 6.80
N ASN A 170 14.67 2.07 6.63
CA ASN A 170 15.57 2.47 7.72
C ASN A 170 16.20 3.86 7.58
N GLY A 171 15.95 4.56 6.47
CA GLY A 171 16.48 5.91 6.20
C GLY A 171 17.99 5.94 5.93
N ASN A 172 18.64 4.78 5.76
CA ASN A 172 20.06 4.70 5.44
C ASN A 172 20.27 4.68 3.93
N TYR A 173 20.66 5.83 3.39
CA TYR A 173 20.93 6.03 1.96
C TYR A 173 22.41 5.77 1.65
N ILE A 174 22.69 4.75 0.84
CA ILE A 174 24.04 4.22 0.61
C ILE A 174 25.00 5.22 -0.06
N THR A 175 24.47 6.20 -0.80
CA THR A 175 25.27 7.17 -1.56
C THR A 175 25.90 8.25 -0.68
N GLY A 176 25.42 8.44 0.55
CA GLY A 176 25.98 9.37 1.53
C GLY A 176 25.74 10.86 1.24
N ASP A 177 25.02 11.18 0.17
CA ASP A 177 24.66 12.54 -0.28
C ASP A 177 23.16 12.84 -0.14
N VAL A 178 22.40 11.91 0.45
CA VAL A 178 20.97 12.06 0.73
C VAL A 178 20.81 12.44 2.20
N ASP A 179 20.67 13.74 2.46
CA ASP A 179 20.40 14.29 3.78
C ASP A 179 18.97 14.86 3.87
N ALA A 180 18.60 15.35 5.05
CA ALA A 180 17.29 15.96 5.27
C ALA A 180 17.06 17.16 4.33
N ALA A 181 18.08 17.98 4.07
CA ALA A 181 17.96 19.13 3.20
C ALA A 181 17.66 18.74 1.74
N TYR A 182 18.28 17.66 1.25
CA TYR A 182 17.98 17.09 -0.06
C TYR A 182 16.54 16.57 -0.13
N LEU A 183 16.10 15.83 0.89
CA LEU A 183 14.74 15.28 0.94
C LEU A 183 13.68 16.39 1.02
N ASP A 184 13.91 17.42 1.83
CA ASP A 184 13.03 18.59 1.96
C ASP A 184 12.94 19.35 0.63
N ALA A 185 14.08 19.53 -0.07
CA ALA A 185 14.10 20.17 -1.38
C ALA A 185 13.36 19.34 -2.45
N LEU A 186 13.49 18.01 -2.40
CA LEU A 186 12.76 17.10 -3.28
C LEU A 186 11.24 17.18 -3.05
N GLU A 187 10.82 17.26 -1.79
CA GLU A 187 9.42 17.39 -1.42
C GLU A 187 8.84 18.74 -1.86
N ALA A 188 9.58 19.84 -1.66
CA ALA A 188 9.20 21.16 -2.18
C ALA A 188 9.03 21.16 -3.71
N SER A 189 9.97 20.56 -4.43
CA SER A 189 9.89 20.46 -5.90
C SER A 189 8.68 19.65 -6.38
N ARG A 190 8.30 18.60 -5.65
CA ARG A 190 7.09 17.81 -5.95
C ARG A 190 5.81 18.61 -5.71
N ASN A 191 5.76 19.39 -4.64
CA ASN A 191 4.62 20.26 -4.35
C ASN A 191 4.45 21.34 -5.42
N ASP A 192 5.54 21.96 -5.87
CA ASP A 192 5.50 22.93 -6.97
C ASP A 192 5.07 22.30 -8.30
N GLY A 193 5.55 21.08 -8.59
CA GLY A 193 5.12 20.31 -9.77
C GLY A 193 3.63 19.95 -9.75
N ASN A 194 3.08 19.64 -8.57
CA ASN A 194 1.65 19.38 -8.38
C ASN A 194 0.82 20.66 -8.49
N MET A 195 1.27 21.77 -7.91
CA MET A 195 0.62 23.09 -8.05
C MET A 195 0.60 23.54 -9.51
N ASN A 196 1.72 23.40 -10.23
CA ASN A 196 1.77 23.70 -11.66
C ASN A 196 0.87 22.77 -12.49
N LYS A 197 0.79 21.47 -12.16
CA LYS A 197 -0.17 20.57 -12.82
C LYS A 197 -1.62 20.95 -12.54
N MET A 198 -1.96 21.34 -11.31
CA MET A 198 -3.31 21.82 -10.97
C MET A 198 -3.66 23.10 -11.73
N ASN A 199 -2.75 24.07 -11.77
CA ASN A 199 -2.94 25.34 -12.50
C ASN A 199 -3.10 25.12 -14.02
N VAL A 200 -2.31 24.22 -14.62
CA VAL A 200 -2.44 23.88 -16.04
C VAL A 200 -3.77 23.18 -16.35
N ILE A 201 -4.27 22.33 -15.44
CA ILE A 201 -5.58 21.69 -15.60
C ILE A 201 -6.71 22.73 -15.48
N ASP A 202 -6.62 23.67 -14.55
CA ASP A 202 -7.61 24.75 -14.41
C ASP A 202 -7.62 25.70 -15.62
N ASP A 203 -6.46 25.99 -16.20
CA ASP A 203 -6.32 26.77 -17.43
C ASP A 203 -6.88 26.03 -18.67
N ASP A 204 -6.67 24.72 -18.79
CA ASP A 204 -7.25 23.91 -19.86
C ASP A 204 -8.78 23.74 -19.73
N VAL A 205 -9.31 23.63 -18.50
CA VAL A 205 -10.76 23.56 -18.26
C VAL A 205 -11.43 24.90 -18.52
N SER A 206 -10.80 26.02 -18.13
CA SER A 206 -11.34 27.36 -18.38
C SER A 206 -11.35 27.72 -19.88
N SER A 207 -10.33 27.30 -20.63
CA SER A 207 -10.26 27.50 -22.08
C SER A 207 -11.27 26.64 -22.86
N ALA A 208 -11.53 25.40 -22.43
CA ALA A 208 -12.56 24.53 -23.01
C ALA A 208 -13.99 25.06 -22.77
N THR A 209 -14.23 25.66 -21.60
CA THR A 209 -15.55 26.23 -21.24
C THR A 209 -15.88 27.47 -22.07
N ASN A 210 -14.89 28.30 -22.42
CA ASN A 210 -15.06 29.47 -23.29
C ASN A 210 -15.30 29.13 -24.77
N MET A 211 -15.02 27.90 -25.21
CA MET A 211 -15.25 27.47 -26.59
C MET A 211 -16.70 27.00 -26.82
N GLN A 212 -17.42 26.58 -25.78
CA GLN A 212 -18.83 26.17 -25.87
C GLN A 212 -19.83 27.35 -25.77
N SER A 213 -19.40 28.54 -25.37
CA SER A 213 -20.27 29.73 -25.30
C SER A 213 -20.28 30.57 -26.59
N LYS A 214 -19.62 30.10 -27.67
CA LYS A 214 -19.51 30.80 -28.96
C LYS A 214 -20.07 30.01 -30.16
N LEU A 215 -20.91 29.00 -29.92
CA LEU A 215 -21.72 28.33 -30.93
C LEU A 215 -23.21 28.51 -30.63
#